data_AF-A0A9D1ZWT5-F1
#
_entry.id   AF-A0A9D1ZWT5-F1
#
_cell.length_a   1.000
_cell.length_b   1.000
_cell.length_c   1.000
_cell.angle_alpha   90.00
_cell.angle_beta   90.00
_cell.angle_gamma   90.00
#
_symmetry.space_group_name_H-M   'P 1'
#
loop_
_entity.id
_entity.type
_entity.pdbx_description
1 polymer ?
#
loop_
_entity_poly.entity_id
_entity_poly.type
_entity_poly.pdbx_seq_one_letter_code
_entity_poly.pdbx_strand_id
1 'polypeptide(L)'
;MTRRYAGRQKDRFWEIDFLRGLCVSLMIVDHLMFCLYDILPFVNEMFGTNLFAGAEQVGRWYWTWDLRILVRQVVITTFFMLCGVSCTLTRGNFRRGILLAIVAAGITAVTSVVENDFGLQGATVLFGVIHMIAAGVFLYAFVDNAAVAVGDALGNGKISRIARDALRFLPALVGIGFLIYYFTQCSYVTYENGIWTIHETVRSLGDVEKDKFLSIFVYIDPNEFNFGRYSGDYFPILPFAALILVGGALGRLIYHTRAKYALSRLDGAWNSGICFIGRHAAFIYVAHMVVIPVLLFVGAWISSLF
;
A
#
# COMPACT_ATOMS: atom_id res chain seq x y z
N MET A 1 5.43 -11.65 -33.16
CA MET A 1 5.50 -11.97 -31.72
C MET A 1 6.54 -11.06 -31.06
N THR A 2 6.11 -9.96 -30.44
CA THR A 2 6.98 -9.15 -29.59
C THR A 2 7.44 -10.02 -28.43
N ARG A 3 8.76 -10.22 -28.33
CA ARG A 3 9.39 -10.97 -27.22
C ARG A 3 8.95 -10.29 -25.92
N ARG A 4 7.95 -10.88 -25.25
CA ARG A 4 7.71 -10.65 -23.83
C ARG A 4 9.05 -10.93 -23.16
N TYR A 5 9.67 -9.92 -22.52
CA TYR A 5 10.94 -10.07 -21.81
C TYR A 5 10.85 -11.31 -20.91
N ALA A 6 11.70 -12.29 -21.21
CA ALA A 6 12.04 -13.44 -20.39
C ALA A 6 13.39 -13.89 -20.92
N GLY A 7 14.45 -13.21 -20.45
CA GLY A 7 15.70 -13.92 -20.28
C GLY A 7 15.43 -15.08 -19.32
N ARG A 8 16.03 -16.24 -19.57
CA ARG A 8 15.94 -17.43 -18.72
C ARG A 8 16.54 -17.23 -17.32
N GLN A 9 17.06 -16.04 -17.01
CA GLN A 9 17.39 -15.59 -15.66
C GLN A 9 16.37 -14.52 -15.21
N LYS A 10 15.89 -14.65 -13.98
CA LYS A 10 15.09 -13.60 -13.31
C LYS A 10 16.02 -12.42 -13.04
N ASP A 11 16.19 -11.52 -14.02
CA ASP A 11 16.85 -10.24 -13.81
C ASP A 11 16.12 -9.53 -12.65
N ARG A 12 16.78 -9.41 -11.51
CA ARG A 12 16.30 -8.65 -10.35
C ARG A 12 16.96 -7.28 -10.37
N PHE A 13 16.20 -6.27 -10.03
CA PHE A 13 16.66 -4.89 -9.93
C PHE A 13 16.84 -4.56 -8.45
N TRP A 14 18.08 -4.40 -8.02
CA TRP A 14 18.43 -4.19 -6.62
C TRP A 14 17.78 -2.92 -6.09
N GLU A 15 17.63 -1.88 -6.92
CA GLU A 15 17.06 -0.59 -6.55
C GLU A 15 15.55 -0.68 -6.25
N ILE A 16 14.82 -1.55 -6.94
CA ILE A 16 13.39 -1.81 -6.65
C ILE A 16 13.27 -2.53 -5.32
N ASP A 17 14.09 -3.57 -5.12
CA ASP A 17 14.10 -4.32 -3.87
C ASP A 17 14.54 -3.42 -2.71
N PHE A 18 15.55 -2.56 -2.90
CA PHE A 18 15.99 -1.59 -1.90
C PHE A 18 14.88 -0.62 -1.50
N LEU A 19 14.27 0.07 -2.48
CA LEU A 19 13.21 1.05 -2.18
C LEU A 19 11.99 0.39 -1.52
N ARG A 20 11.60 -0.80 -1.98
CA ARG A 20 10.51 -1.55 -1.35
C ARG A 20 10.87 -1.97 0.07
N GLY A 21 12.10 -2.44 0.28
CA GLY A 21 12.63 -2.81 1.59
C GLY A 21 12.67 -1.64 2.56
N LEU A 22 13.08 -0.46 2.09
CA LEU A 22 13.07 0.78 2.87
C LEU A 22 11.64 1.16 3.28
N CYS A 23 10.69 1.15 2.32
CA CYS A 23 9.29 1.45 2.60
C CYS A 23 8.71 0.50 3.67
N VAL A 24 8.93 -0.80 3.53
CA VAL A 24 8.44 -1.80 4.49
C VAL A 24 9.13 -1.67 5.85
N SER A 25 10.43 -1.37 5.88
CA SER A 25 11.14 -1.16 7.15
C SER A 25 10.59 0.04 7.91
N LEU A 26 10.37 1.17 7.23
CA LEU A 26 9.77 2.36 7.84
C LEU A 26 8.33 2.10 8.29
N MET A 27 7.57 1.31 7.53
CA MET A 27 6.22 0.91 7.91
C MET A 27 6.20 0.02 9.17
N ILE A 28 7.14 -0.92 9.31
CA ILE A 28 7.29 -1.73 10.52
C ILE A 28 7.57 -0.85 11.73
N VAL A 29 8.46 0.14 11.59
CA VAL A 29 8.74 1.11 12.66
C VAL A 29 7.48 1.91 12.99
N ASP A 30 6.73 2.36 11.99
CA ASP A 30 5.49 3.11 12.19
C ASP A 30 4.45 2.33 13.00
N HIS A 31 4.25 1.06 12.66
CA HIS A 31 3.31 0.16 13.36
C HIS A 31 3.83 -0.28 14.72
N LEU A 32 5.13 -0.49 14.89
CA LEU A 32 5.72 -0.72 16.21
C LEU A 32 5.45 0.46 17.13
N MET A 33 5.69 1.68 16.67
CA MET A 33 5.44 2.89 17.46
C MET A 33 3.95 3.06 17.78
N PHE A 34 3.05 2.66 16.88
CA PHE A 34 1.62 2.61 17.16
C PHE A 34 1.29 1.59 18.25
N CYS A 35 1.88 0.40 18.16
CA CYS A 35 1.66 -0.64 19.15
C CYS A 35 2.21 -0.23 20.53
N LEU A 36 3.33 0.51 20.60
CA LEU A 36 3.82 1.05 21.87
C LEU A 36 2.93 2.17 22.42
N TYR A 37 2.35 2.98 21.54
CA TYR A 37 1.46 4.08 21.89
C TYR A 37 0.07 3.63 22.37
N ASP A 38 -0.55 2.64 21.71
CA ASP A 38 -1.97 2.32 21.90
C ASP A 38 -2.22 0.87 22.37
N ILE A 39 -1.51 -0.09 21.79
CA ILE A 39 -1.73 -1.52 22.06
C ILE A 39 -1.09 -1.96 23.39
N LEU A 40 0.15 -1.53 23.67
CA LEU A 40 0.88 -1.93 24.86
C LEU A 40 0.23 -1.43 26.17
N PRO A 41 -0.28 -0.18 26.26
CA PRO A 41 -1.05 0.25 27.43
C PRO A 41 -2.28 -0.63 27.68
N PHE A 42 -3.06 -0.94 26.63
CA PHE A 42 -4.22 -1.83 26.73
C PHE A 42 -3.82 -3.23 27.22
N VAL A 43 -2.76 -3.81 26.67
CA VAL A 43 -2.26 -5.13 27.05
C VAL A 43 -1.74 -5.12 28.51
N ASN A 44 -1.05 -4.06 28.92
CA ASN A 44 -0.57 -3.91 30.29
C ASN A 44 -1.74 -3.80 31.29
N GLU A 45 -2.80 -3.06 30.94
CA GLU A 45 -4.03 -2.99 31.75
C GLU A 45 -4.69 -4.37 31.87
N MET A 46 -4.80 -5.11 30.77
CA MET A 46 -5.37 -6.46 30.74
C MET A 46 -4.65 -7.43 31.67
N PHE A 47 -3.33 -7.35 31.76
CA PHE A 47 -2.51 -8.26 32.59
C PHE A 47 -2.09 -7.68 33.95
N GLY A 48 -2.44 -6.43 34.25
CA GLY A 48 -1.99 -5.75 35.47
C GLY A 48 -0.47 -5.50 35.52
N THR A 49 0.18 -5.31 34.36
CA THR A 49 1.64 -5.16 34.24
C THR A 49 2.05 -3.74 33.87
N ASN A 50 3.36 -3.47 33.92
CA ASN A 50 3.98 -2.22 33.50
C ASN A 50 5.15 -2.47 32.52
N LEU A 51 5.00 -3.47 31.65
CA LEU A 51 6.02 -3.84 30.68
C LEU A 51 6.37 -2.64 29.80
N PHE A 52 7.67 -2.34 29.69
CA PHE A 52 8.21 -1.17 28.98
C PHE A 52 7.53 0.15 29.36
N ALA A 53 7.30 0.38 30.65
CA ALA A 53 6.82 1.66 31.17
C ALA A 53 7.58 2.86 30.54
N GLY A 54 6.84 3.81 29.99
CA GLY A 54 7.39 4.98 29.27
C GLY A 54 7.46 4.81 27.74
N ALA A 55 7.32 3.60 27.19
CA ALA A 55 7.29 3.39 25.74
C ALA A 55 6.10 4.09 25.06
N GLU A 56 4.98 4.27 25.75
CA GLU A 56 3.83 5.03 25.27
C GLU A 56 4.21 6.47 24.89
N GLN A 57 5.03 7.14 25.72
CA GLN A 57 5.45 8.52 25.49
C GLN A 57 6.32 8.61 24.23
N VAL A 58 7.20 7.63 24.03
CA VAL A 58 8.05 7.54 22.83
C VAL A 58 7.20 7.30 21.58
N GLY A 59 6.24 6.37 21.65
CA GLY A 59 5.31 6.09 20.56
C GLY A 59 4.47 7.31 20.19
N ARG A 60 3.91 8.00 21.19
CA ARG A 60 3.15 9.24 21.01
C ARG A 60 3.99 10.34 20.37
N TRP A 61 5.20 10.58 20.90
CA TRP A 61 6.13 11.56 20.35
C TRP A 61 6.39 11.30 18.86
N TYR A 62 6.75 10.05 18.50
CA TYR A 62 6.98 9.65 17.12
C TYR A 62 5.74 9.86 16.23
N TRP A 63 4.54 9.50 16.70
CA TRP A 63 3.30 9.62 15.94
C TRP A 63 2.86 11.07 15.71
N THR A 64 3.22 11.98 16.63
CA THR A 64 3.00 13.43 16.51
C THR A 64 4.13 14.17 15.81
N TRP A 65 5.20 13.48 15.42
CA TRP A 65 6.37 14.15 14.85
C TRP A 65 6.13 14.55 13.39
N ASP A 66 6.32 15.84 13.08
CA ASP A 66 6.13 16.39 11.72
C ASP A 66 6.94 15.65 10.65
N LEU A 67 8.19 15.25 10.97
CA LEU A 67 9.01 14.49 10.04
C LEU A 67 8.35 13.15 9.68
N ARG A 68 7.75 12.47 10.66
CA ARG A 68 7.04 11.21 10.45
C ARG A 68 5.84 11.43 9.53
N ILE A 69 5.09 12.51 9.70
CA ILE A 69 3.93 12.84 8.84
C ILE A 69 4.37 12.98 7.37
N LEU A 70 5.43 13.73 7.12
CA LEU A 70 5.99 13.93 5.78
C LEU A 70 6.57 12.63 5.20
N VAL A 71 7.38 11.91 5.98
CA VAL A 71 8.01 10.65 5.56
C VAL A 71 6.95 9.60 5.25
N ARG A 72 5.86 9.52 6.04
CA ARG A 72 4.75 8.60 5.79
C ARG A 72 4.11 8.83 4.42
N GLN A 73 3.83 10.08 4.04
CA GLN A 73 3.26 10.39 2.72
C GLN A 73 4.19 9.95 1.58
N VAL A 74 5.49 10.18 1.72
CA VAL A 74 6.51 9.75 0.74
C VAL A 74 6.59 8.23 0.66
N VAL A 75 6.59 7.53 1.79
CA VAL A 75 6.66 6.06 1.87
C VAL A 75 5.43 5.43 1.21
N ILE A 76 4.22 5.89 1.54
CA ILE A 76 2.97 5.38 0.98
C ILE A 76 2.96 5.57 -0.54
N THR A 77 3.26 6.79 -1.00
CA THR A 77 3.26 7.12 -2.43
C THR A 77 4.30 6.29 -3.18
N THR A 78 5.51 6.17 -2.64
CA THR A 78 6.59 5.39 -3.23
C THR A 78 6.21 3.91 -3.30
N PHE A 79 5.65 3.34 -2.22
CA PHE A 79 5.28 1.93 -2.16
C PHE A 79 4.21 1.56 -3.20
N PHE A 80 3.17 2.38 -3.35
CA PHE A 80 2.13 2.12 -4.36
C PHE A 80 2.62 2.33 -5.79
N MET A 81 3.46 3.33 -6.04
CA MET A 81 4.11 3.49 -7.34
C MET A 81 5.01 2.28 -7.67
N LEU A 82 5.76 1.74 -6.71
CA LEU A 82 6.56 0.52 -6.88
C LEU A 82 5.70 -0.73 -7.13
N CYS A 83 4.50 -0.80 -6.57
CA CYS A 83 3.52 -1.84 -6.91
C CYS A 83 3.15 -1.76 -8.40
N GLY A 84 2.92 -0.54 -8.92
CA GLY A 84 2.70 -0.26 -10.33
C GLY A 84 3.88 -0.65 -11.23
N VAL A 85 5.11 -0.26 -10.86
CA VAL A 85 6.34 -0.69 -11.54
C VAL A 85 6.39 -2.22 -11.64
N SER A 86 6.10 -2.90 -10.54
CA SER A 86 6.11 -4.37 -10.46
C SER A 86 5.06 -5.02 -11.38
N CYS A 87 3.94 -4.35 -11.65
CA CYS A 87 2.94 -4.82 -12.63
C CYS A 87 3.50 -4.84 -14.06
N THR A 88 4.43 -3.96 -14.42
CA THR A 88 5.06 -3.97 -15.75
C THR A 88 6.11 -5.08 -15.93
N LEU A 89 6.65 -5.59 -14.83
CA LEU A 89 7.72 -6.60 -14.79
C LEU A 89 7.17 -8.01 -14.58
N THR A 90 5.95 -8.14 -14.07
CA THR A 90 5.31 -9.42 -13.75
C THR A 90 4.36 -9.84 -14.87
N ARG A 91 4.30 -11.14 -15.16
CA ARG A 91 3.29 -11.73 -16.05
C ARG A 91 2.09 -12.19 -15.25
N GLY A 92 0.88 -12.00 -15.79
CA GLY A 92 -0.34 -12.50 -15.16
C GLY A 92 -0.78 -11.69 -13.95
N ASN A 93 -0.74 -10.36 -14.04
CA ASN A 93 -1.21 -9.47 -12.97
C ASN A 93 -2.63 -9.78 -12.51
N PHE A 94 -3.51 -10.25 -13.41
CA PHE A 94 -4.86 -10.69 -13.05
C PHE A 94 -4.85 -11.83 -12.00
N ARG A 95 -4.04 -12.88 -12.22
CA ARG A 95 -3.89 -13.98 -11.25
C ARG A 95 -3.27 -13.51 -9.94
N ARG A 96 -2.32 -12.57 -10.01
CA ARG A 96 -1.72 -11.95 -8.82
C ARG A 96 -2.76 -11.16 -8.03
N GLY A 97 -3.64 -10.42 -8.70
CA GLY A 97 -4.76 -9.71 -8.08
C GLY A 97 -5.68 -10.67 -7.31
N ILE A 98 -6.02 -11.82 -7.91
CA ILE A 98 -6.85 -12.85 -7.24
C ILE A 98 -6.17 -13.35 -5.95
N LEU A 99 -4.88 -13.68 -6.01
CA LEU A 99 -4.16 -14.15 -4.83
C LEU A 99 -4.12 -13.10 -3.73
N LEU A 100 -3.94 -11.82 -4.07
CA LEU A 100 -3.98 -10.73 -3.09
C LEU A 100 -5.38 -10.55 -2.50
N ALA A 101 -6.45 -10.68 -3.30
CA ALA A 101 -7.82 -10.60 -2.82
C ALA A 101 -8.17 -11.75 -1.86
N ILE A 102 -7.66 -12.96 -2.11
CA ILE A 102 -7.83 -14.11 -1.19
C ILE A 102 -7.12 -13.82 0.14
N VAL A 103 -5.89 -13.29 0.09
CA VAL A 103 -5.15 -12.90 1.31
C VAL A 103 -5.90 -11.80 2.06
N ALA A 104 -6.42 -10.80 1.36
CA ALA A 104 -7.19 -9.70 1.94
C ALA A 104 -8.45 -10.22 2.65
N ALA A 105 -9.23 -11.08 2.00
CA ALA A 105 -10.40 -11.74 2.60
C ALA A 105 -10.02 -12.60 3.83
N GLY A 106 -8.87 -13.28 3.78
CA GLY A 106 -8.33 -14.00 4.92
C GLY A 106 -8.00 -13.09 6.11
N ILE A 107 -7.44 -11.91 5.86
CA ILE A 107 -7.17 -10.91 6.90
C ILE A 107 -8.48 -10.41 7.50
N THR A 108 -9.48 -10.07 6.69
CA THR A 108 -10.81 -9.68 7.20
C THR A 108 -11.39 -10.77 8.08
N ALA A 109 -11.40 -12.02 7.61
CA ALA A 109 -11.94 -13.15 8.37
C ALA A 109 -11.25 -13.32 9.73
N VAL A 110 -9.91 -13.31 9.76
CA VAL A 110 -9.14 -13.45 11.01
C VAL A 110 -9.37 -12.26 11.95
N THR A 111 -9.35 -11.04 11.43
CA THR A 111 -9.53 -9.85 12.26
C THR A 111 -10.95 -9.71 12.80
N SER A 112 -11.97 -10.18 12.06
CA SER A 112 -13.34 -10.29 12.58
C SER A 112 -13.49 -11.32 13.70
N VAL A 113 -12.80 -12.45 13.63
CA VAL A 113 -12.77 -13.41 14.75
C VAL A 113 -12.11 -12.77 15.97
N VAL A 114 -10.99 -12.07 15.77
CA VAL A 114 -10.30 -11.37 16.86
C VAL A 114 -11.20 -10.31 17.52
N GLU A 115 -11.91 -9.50 16.74
CA GLU A 115 -12.84 -8.50 17.28
C GLU A 115 -13.98 -9.15 18.09
N ASN A 116 -14.61 -10.20 17.57
CA ASN A 116 -15.71 -10.87 18.24
C ASN A 116 -15.29 -11.62 19.51
N ASP A 117 -14.15 -12.30 19.49
CA ASP A 117 -13.70 -13.17 20.59
C ASP A 117 -12.97 -12.39 21.70
N PHE A 118 -12.29 -11.29 21.36
CA PHE A 118 -11.50 -10.48 22.31
C PHE A 118 -12.12 -9.11 22.63
N GLY A 119 -13.27 -8.77 22.05
CA GLY A 119 -13.97 -7.51 22.30
C GLY A 119 -13.25 -6.27 21.80
N LEU A 120 -12.32 -6.43 20.84
CA LEU A 120 -11.52 -5.35 20.27
C LEU A 120 -12.31 -4.62 19.18
N GLN A 121 -13.22 -3.73 19.59
CA GLN A 121 -14.08 -2.98 18.68
C GLN A 121 -13.25 -2.23 17.63
N GLY A 122 -13.61 -2.39 16.36
CA GLY A 122 -12.93 -1.73 15.23
C GLY A 122 -11.61 -2.41 14.80
N ALA A 123 -11.26 -3.57 15.37
CA ALA A 123 -10.08 -4.33 14.95
C ALA A 123 -10.27 -5.04 13.60
N THR A 124 -11.51 -5.33 13.19
CA THR A 124 -11.80 -5.90 11.87
C THR A 124 -11.21 -5.03 10.77
N VAL A 125 -10.51 -5.64 9.80
CA VAL A 125 -10.04 -4.94 8.60
C VAL A 125 -11.05 -5.16 7.48
N LEU A 126 -11.98 -4.22 7.30
CA LEU A 126 -12.99 -4.28 6.25
C LEU A 126 -12.43 -3.89 4.87
N PHE A 127 -11.60 -2.85 4.81
CA PHE A 127 -10.97 -2.41 3.56
C PHE A 127 -9.62 -1.71 3.80
N GLY A 128 -8.59 -2.52 4.07
CA GLY A 128 -7.21 -2.05 4.26
C GLY A 128 -6.35 -2.00 2.99
N VAL A 129 -5.05 -1.78 3.18
CA VAL A 129 -4.04 -1.68 2.11
C VAL A 129 -4.07 -2.88 1.16
N ILE A 130 -4.15 -4.13 1.65
CA ILE A 130 -4.10 -5.30 0.76
C ILE A 130 -5.34 -5.39 -0.13
N HIS A 131 -6.52 -5.01 0.39
CA HIS A 131 -7.75 -4.91 -0.39
C HIS A 131 -7.56 -3.92 -1.53
N MET A 132 -7.05 -2.73 -1.20
CA MET A 132 -6.77 -1.68 -2.17
C MET A 132 -5.71 -2.10 -3.19
N ILE A 133 -4.60 -2.73 -2.78
CA ILE A 133 -3.57 -3.22 -3.72
C ILE A 133 -4.17 -4.29 -4.63
N ALA A 134 -4.99 -5.21 -4.12
CA ALA A 134 -5.67 -6.20 -4.94
C ALA A 134 -6.53 -5.52 -6.01
N ALA A 135 -7.37 -4.56 -5.61
CA ALA A 135 -8.21 -3.77 -6.51
C ALA A 135 -7.38 -2.98 -7.55
N GLY A 136 -6.31 -2.32 -7.13
CA GLY A 136 -5.43 -1.55 -8.02
C GLY A 136 -4.66 -2.43 -9.01
N VAL A 137 -4.19 -3.61 -8.59
CA VAL A 137 -3.54 -4.59 -9.48
C VAL A 137 -4.56 -5.17 -10.48
N PHE A 138 -5.80 -5.42 -10.06
CA PHE A 138 -6.88 -5.82 -10.97
C PHE A 138 -7.19 -4.74 -11.99
N LEU A 139 -7.38 -3.50 -11.54
CA LEU A 139 -7.64 -2.36 -12.40
C LEU A 139 -6.50 -2.16 -13.41
N TYR A 140 -5.25 -2.24 -12.96
CA TYR A 140 -4.09 -2.20 -13.85
C TYR A 140 -4.13 -3.33 -14.89
N ALA A 141 -4.37 -4.57 -14.46
CA ALA A 141 -4.44 -5.73 -15.35
C ALA A 141 -5.56 -5.60 -16.38
N PHE A 142 -6.72 -5.11 -15.96
CA PHE A 142 -7.87 -4.87 -16.82
C PHE A 142 -7.54 -3.84 -17.90
N VAL A 143 -7.04 -2.66 -17.51
CA VAL A 143 -6.71 -1.58 -18.45
C VAL A 143 -5.55 -1.97 -19.37
N ASP A 144 -4.49 -2.63 -18.87
CA ASP A 144 -3.38 -3.09 -19.73
C ASP A 144 -3.84 -4.18 -20.71
N ASN A 145 -4.71 -5.10 -20.32
CA ASN A 145 -5.27 -6.10 -21.22
C ASN A 145 -6.18 -5.48 -22.29
N ALA A 146 -7.00 -4.48 -21.91
CA ALA A 146 -7.81 -3.73 -22.86
C ALA A 146 -6.92 -2.99 -23.88
N ALA A 147 -5.84 -2.35 -23.41
CA ALA A 147 -4.86 -1.70 -24.28
C ALA A 147 -4.20 -2.69 -25.27
N VAL A 148 -3.91 -3.91 -24.82
CA VAL A 148 -3.40 -4.99 -25.69
C VAL A 148 -4.41 -5.41 -26.74
N ALA A 149 -5.65 -5.67 -26.32
CA ALA A 149 -6.70 -6.11 -27.22
C ALA A 149 -6.96 -5.09 -28.34
N VAL A 150 -7.05 -3.80 -27.97
CA VAL A 150 -7.15 -2.70 -28.94
C VAL A 150 -5.91 -2.67 -29.84
N GLY A 151 -4.72 -2.79 -29.25
CA GLY A 151 -3.47 -2.80 -29.98
C GLY A 151 -3.34 -3.93 -31.02
N ASP A 152 -3.80 -5.13 -30.69
CA ASP A 152 -3.76 -6.29 -31.57
C ASP A 152 -4.74 -6.17 -32.74
N ALA A 153 -5.81 -5.38 -32.59
CA ALA A 153 -6.72 -5.05 -33.68
C ALA A 153 -6.10 -4.07 -34.72
N LEU A 154 -5.03 -3.34 -34.39
CA LEU A 154 -4.48 -2.28 -35.25
C LEU A 154 -3.63 -2.76 -36.45
N GLY A 155 -3.56 -4.07 -36.72
CA GLY A 155 -2.75 -4.63 -37.82
C GLY A 155 -1.23 -4.52 -37.60
N ASN A 156 -0.41 -4.89 -38.59
CA ASN A 156 1.06 -5.07 -38.41
C ASN A 156 1.94 -3.95 -38.99
N GLY A 157 1.36 -2.81 -39.37
CA GLY A 157 2.07 -1.67 -39.94
C GLY A 157 3.07 -1.02 -38.97
N LYS A 158 3.94 -0.14 -39.48
CA LYS A 158 4.85 0.67 -38.65
C LYS A 158 4.07 1.56 -37.67
N ILE A 159 3.00 2.20 -38.15
CA ILE A 159 2.10 3.04 -37.35
C ILE A 159 1.42 2.19 -36.26
N SER A 160 0.94 1.00 -36.61
CA SER A 160 0.32 0.07 -35.65
C SER A 160 1.26 -0.37 -34.54
N ARG A 161 2.57 -0.52 -34.83
CA ARG A 161 3.58 -0.81 -33.80
C ARG A 161 3.76 0.37 -32.83
N ILE A 162 3.88 1.59 -33.36
CA ILE A 162 4.00 2.81 -32.55
C ILE A 162 2.74 2.99 -31.67
N ALA A 163 1.56 2.81 -32.26
CA ALA A 163 0.30 2.89 -31.52
C ALA A 163 0.20 1.82 -30.43
N ARG A 164 0.63 0.59 -30.69
CA ARG A 164 0.71 -0.48 -29.68
C ARG A 164 1.62 -0.11 -28.51
N ASP A 165 2.79 0.45 -28.79
CA ASP A 165 3.73 0.88 -27.75
C ASP A 165 3.17 2.07 -26.95
N ALA A 166 2.47 3.00 -27.59
CA ALA A 166 1.80 4.12 -26.90
C ALA A 166 0.64 3.64 -26.02
N LEU A 167 -0.19 2.71 -26.50
CA LEU A 167 -1.33 2.13 -25.76
C LEU A 167 -0.89 1.49 -24.43
N ARG A 168 0.36 1.05 -24.33
CA ARG A 168 0.91 0.50 -23.08
C ARG A 168 0.98 1.51 -21.94
N PHE A 169 0.89 2.81 -22.21
CA PHE A 169 0.79 3.86 -21.20
C PHE A 169 -0.65 4.15 -20.77
N LEU A 170 -1.66 3.50 -21.36
CA LEU A 170 -3.07 3.70 -21.03
C LEU A 170 -3.37 3.54 -19.52
N PRO A 171 -2.85 2.52 -18.79
CA PRO A 171 -3.06 2.45 -17.35
C PRO A 171 -2.60 3.73 -16.62
N ALA A 172 -1.45 4.29 -16.98
CA ALA A 172 -0.96 5.50 -16.34
C ALA A 172 -1.80 6.72 -16.68
N LEU A 173 -2.30 6.85 -17.92
CA LEU A 173 -3.21 7.93 -18.30
C LEU A 173 -4.53 7.86 -17.52
N VAL A 174 -5.08 6.65 -17.33
CA VAL A 174 -6.27 6.43 -16.48
C VAL A 174 -5.95 6.81 -15.03
N GLY A 175 -4.79 6.42 -14.50
CA GLY A 175 -4.34 6.81 -13.17
C GLY A 175 -4.22 8.32 -13.00
N ILE A 176 -3.62 9.02 -13.97
CA ILE A 176 -3.53 10.50 -13.97
C ILE A 176 -4.94 11.11 -13.97
N GLY A 177 -5.84 10.61 -14.83
CA GLY A 177 -7.23 11.06 -14.87
C GLY A 177 -7.95 10.90 -13.53
N PHE A 178 -7.74 9.77 -12.84
CA PHE A 178 -8.30 9.55 -11.51
C PHE A 178 -7.69 10.45 -10.42
N LEU A 179 -6.39 10.75 -10.49
CA LEU A 179 -5.78 11.71 -9.56
C LEU A 179 -6.32 13.12 -9.80
N ILE A 180 -6.45 13.55 -11.06
CA ILE A 180 -7.07 14.84 -11.41
C ILE A 180 -8.51 14.89 -10.88
N TYR A 181 -9.30 13.84 -11.11
CA TYR A 181 -10.65 13.75 -10.58
C TYR A 181 -10.67 13.85 -9.05
N TYR A 182 -9.83 13.07 -8.35
CA TYR A 182 -9.78 13.06 -6.89
C TYR A 182 -9.43 14.44 -6.30
N PHE A 183 -8.40 15.11 -6.82
CA PHE A 183 -7.97 16.43 -6.33
C PHE A 183 -8.80 17.62 -6.85
N THR A 184 -9.81 17.37 -7.69
CA THR A 184 -10.74 18.42 -8.14
C THR A 184 -12.16 18.23 -7.64
N GLN A 185 -12.57 16.98 -7.36
CA GLN A 185 -13.95 16.64 -6.99
C GLN A 185 -14.07 16.05 -5.58
N CYS A 186 -13.04 15.38 -5.08
CA CYS A 186 -13.11 14.63 -3.82
C CYS A 186 -12.27 15.22 -2.69
N SER A 187 -11.28 16.04 -3.01
CA SER A 187 -10.39 16.65 -2.04
C SER A 187 -9.82 17.98 -2.55
N TYR A 188 -9.30 18.78 -1.62
CA TYR A 188 -8.42 19.91 -1.92
C TYR A 188 -7.19 19.86 -0.99
N VAL A 189 -6.13 20.57 -1.37
CA VAL A 189 -4.87 20.57 -0.62
C VAL A 189 -4.61 21.97 -0.08
N THR A 190 -4.30 22.08 1.21
CA THR A 190 -3.77 23.31 1.81
C THR A 190 -2.32 23.12 2.24
N TYR A 191 -1.60 24.23 2.35
CA TYR A 191 -0.23 24.26 2.86
C TYR A 191 -0.17 25.24 4.03
N GLU A 192 -0.01 24.68 5.22
CA GLU A 192 -0.01 25.44 6.48
C GLU A 192 1.18 24.98 7.33
N ASN A 193 1.91 25.93 7.92
CA ASN A 193 3.05 25.66 8.81
C ASN A 193 4.13 24.72 8.24
N GLY A 194 4.34 24.72 6.93
CA GLY A 194 5.34 23.83 6.31
C GLY A 194 4.83 22.44 5.94
N ILE A 195 3.55 22.15 6.17
CA ILE A 195 2.95 20.83 5.97
C ILE A 195 1.84 20.92 4.92
N TRP A 196 1.87 19.98 3.97
CA TRP A 196 0.79 19.79 3.00
C TRP A 196 -0.28 18.88 3.62
N THR A 197 -1.51 19.39 3.67
CA THR A 197 -2.67 18.67 4.23
C THR A 197 -3.72 18.51 3.15
N ILE A 198 -4.20 17.27 2.98
CA ILE A 198 -5.31 16.94 2.09
C ILE A 198 -6.59 17.01 2.92
N HIS A 199 -7.58 17.75 2.43
CA HIS A 199 -8.90 17.89 3.02
C HIS A 199 -9.92 17.21 2.12
N GLU A 200 -10.71 16.32 2.70
CA GLU A 200 -11.68 15.50 1.99
C GLU A 200 -13.03 16.22 1.92
N THR A 201 -13.66 16.26 0.74
CA THR A 201 -14.90 17.03 0.49
C THR A 201 -16.13 16.18 0.25
N VAL A 202 -15.96 14.86 0.09
CA VAL A 202 -17.07 13.94 -0.14
C VAL A 202 -17.91 13.84 1.13
N ARG A 203 -19.21 14.10 1.01
CA ARG A 203 -20.15 14.13 2.13
C ARG A 203 -20.71 12.75 2.42
N SER A 204 -21.10 12.52 3.67
CA SER A 204 -21.86 11.34 4.10
C SER A 204 -23.21 11.28 3.40
N LEU A 205 -23.65 10.07 3.10
CA LEU A 205 -24.96 9.74 2.56
C LEU A 205 -26.03 9.62 3.66
N GLY A 206 -25.67 9.85 4.93
CA GLY A 206 -26.55 9.76 6.09
C GLY A 206 -26.96 8.33 6.48
N ASP A 207 -26.31 7.32 5.90
CA ASP A 207 -26.58 5.90 6.15
C ASP A 207 -25.25 5.16 6.30
N VAL A 208 -25.08 4.48 7.43
CA VAL A 208 -23.80 3.84 7.80
C VAL A 208 -23.34 2.81 6.78
N GLU A 209 -24.24 1.98 6.24
CA GLU A 209 -23.85 0.93 5.30
C GLU A 209 -23.53 1.51 3.92
N LYS A 210 -24.25 2.55 3.49
CA LYS A 210 -23.91 3.29 2.27
C LYS A 210 -22.58 4.03 2.40
N ASP A 211 -22.30 4.61 3.56
CA ASP A 211 -21.04 5.32 3.82
C ASP A 211 -19.85 4.37 3.91
N LYS A 212 -20.05 3.18 4.53
CA LYS A 212 -19.05 2.10 4.49
C LYS A 212 -18.73 1.70 3.05
N PHE A 213 -19.76 1.53 2.21
CA PHE A 213 -19.57 1.19 0.81
C PHE A 213 -18.88 2.31 0.03
N LEU A 214 -19.27 3.57 0.21
CA LEU A 214 -18.65 4.73 -0.43
C LEU A 214 -17.18 4.88 -0.02
N SER A 215 -16.86 4.58 1.25
CA SER A 215 -15.50 4.61 1.79
C SER A 215 -14.55 3.63 1.09
N ILE A 216 -15.05 2.59 0.43
CA ILE A 216 -14.19 1.72 -0.40
C ILE A 216 -13.54 2.51 -1.54
N PHE A 217 -14.22 3.54 -2.07
CA PHE A 217 -13.80 4.25 -3.27
C PHE A 217 -13.02 5.53 -2.97
N VAL A 218 -13.42 6.28 -1.95
CA VAL A 218 -12.91 7.62 -1.63
C VAL A 218 -12.97 7.87 -0.13
N TYR A 219 -12.15 8.79 0.38
CA TYR A 219 -12.35 9.32 1.72
C TYR A 219 -13.62 10.17 1.80
N ILE A 220 -14.39 9.99 2.88
CA ILE A 220 -15.50 10.86 3.26
C ILE A 220 -14.97 11.89 4.25
N ASP A 221 -15.57 13.09 4.29
CA ASP A 221 -15.28 14.13 5.27
C ASP A 221 -15.24 13.49 6.68
N PRO A 222 -14.08 13.51 7.36
CA PRO A 222 -13.91 12.81 8.62
C PRO A 222 -14.75 13.40 9.76
N ASN A 223 -15.28 14.62 9.59
CA ASN A 223 -16.21 15.23 10.54
C ASN A 223 -17.63 14.64 10.42
N GLU A 224 -17.98 14.07 9.27
CA GLU A 224 -19.28 13.45 9.02
C GLU A 224 -19.24 11.94 9.21
N PHE A 225 -18.24 11.26 8.64
CA PHE A 225 -18.10 9.81 8.76
C PHE A 225 -16.63 9.37 8.72
N ASN A 226 -16.20 8.63 9.73
CA ASN A 226 -14.84 8.08 9.80
C ASN A 226 -14.86 6.55 9.71
N PHE A 227 -14.54 6.03 8.53
CA PHE A 227 -14.47 4.60 8.27
C PHE A 227 -13.39 3.87 9.10
N GLY A 228 -12.36 4.58 9.56
CA GLY A 228 -11.32 4.03 10.44
C GLY A 228 -11.84 3.56 11.80
N ARG A 229 -13.07 3.92 12.18
CA ARG A 229 -13.75 3.36 13.37
C ARG A 229 -14.28 1.95 13.16
N TYR A 230 -14.46 1.54 11.90
CA TYR A 230 -15.00 0.23 11.51
C TYR A 230 -13.95 -0.66 10.86
N SER A 231 -12.82 -0.09 10.43
CA SER A 231 -11.74 -0.79 9.75
C SER A 231 -10.40 -0.46 10.38
N GLY A 232 -9.76 -1.42 11.03
CA GLY A 232 -8.47 -1.26 11.72
C GLY A 232 -7.30 -0.90 10.80
N ASP A 233 -7.50 -1.01 9.49
CA ASP A 233 -6.66 -0.44 8.44
C ASP A 233 -7.56 0.11 7.32
N TYR A 234 -7.23 1.26 6.75
CA TYR A 234 -8.10 1.93 5.78
C TYR A 234 -7.36 2.70 4.69
N PHE A 235 -7.51 2.20 3.45
CA PHE A 235 -7.01 2.83 2.24
C PHE A 235 -8.05 2.71 1.11
N PRO A 236 -8.78 3.77 0.74
CA PRO A 236 -9.74 3.74 -0.37
C PRO A 236 -9.05 3.51 -1.73
N ILE A 237 -9.85 3.16 -2.75
CA ILE A 237 -9.34 2.99 -4.12
C ILE A 237 -8.71 4.28 -4.64
N LEU A 238 -9.35 5.44 -4.47
CA LEU A 238 -8.76 6.74 -4.80
C LEU A 238 -8.24 7.43 -3.53
N PRO A 239 -7.01 7.95 -3.54
CA PRO A 239 -6.11 8.11 -4.71
C PRO A 239 -5.15 6.92 -4.97
N PHE A 240 -5.13 5.90 -4.11
CA PHE A 240 -4.00 4.97 -4.04
C PHE A 240 -3.90 3.97 -5.21
N ALA A 241 -5.00 3.42 -5.70
CA ALA A 241 -5.00 2.60 -6.90
C ALA A 241 -4.55 3.42 -8.12
N ALA A 242 -4.89 4.71 -8.18
CA ALA A 242 -4.43 5.61 -9.22
C ALA A 242 -2.90 5.75 -9.20
N LEU A 243 -2.27 5.81 -8.02
CA LEU A 243 -0.80 5.77 -7.89
C LEU A 243 -0.21 4.44 -8.40
N ILE A 244 -0.85 3.30 -8.16
CA ILE A 244 -0.42 2.01 -8.74
C ILE A 244 -0.46 2.09 -10.28
N LEU A 245 -1.50 2.69 -10.84
CA LEU A 245 -1.65 2.87 -12.29
C LEU A 245 -0.54 3.77 -12.87
N VAL A 246 -0.28 4.91 -12.25
CA VAL A 246 0.79 5.86 -12.64
C VAL A 246 2.17 5.23 -12.50
N GLY A 247 2.41 4.43 -11.46
CA GLY A 247 3.65 3.69 -11.26
C GLY A 247 4.00 2.76 -12.43
N GLY A 248 2.98 2.31 -13.17
CA GLY A 248 3.16 1.56 -14.41
C GLY A 248 3.91 2.33 -15.50
N ALA A 249 3.73 3.66 -15.61
CA ALA A 249 4.51 4.47 -16.55
C ALA A 249 5.99 4.47 -16.17
N LEU A 250 6.33 4.64 -14.89
CA LEU A 250 7.72 4.57 -14.42
C LEU A 250 8.36 3.22 -14.76
N GLY A 251 7.60 2.14 -14.56
CA GLY A 251 8.03 0.79 -14.94
C GLY A 251 8.42 0.70 -16.41
N ARG A 252 7.59 1.27 -17.30
CA ARG A 252 7.84 1.28 -18.75
C ARG A 252 8.97 2.22 -19.17
N LEU A 253 9.00 3.44 -18.64
CA LEU A 253 10.02 4.45 -19.00
C LEU A 253 11.43 4.00 -18.61
N ILE A 254 11.56 3.33 -17.47
CA ILE A 254 12.87 2.92 -16.92
C ILE A 254 13.21 1.48 -17.32
N TYR A 255 12.37 0.53 -16.95
CA TYR A 255 12.73 -0.90 -16.99
C TYR A 255 12.46 -1.59 -18.33
N HIS A 256 11.73 -0.93 -19.24
CA HIS A 256 11.58 -1.39 -20.64
C HIS A 256 12.53 -0.66 -21.60
N THR A 257 13.42 0.19 -21.10
CA THR A 257 14.44 0.88 -21.89
C THR A 257 15.84 0.48 -21.46
N ARG A 258 16.88 1.08 -22.07
CA ARG A 258 18.28 0.87 -21.68
C ARG A 258 18.59 1.45 -20.28
N ALA A 259 17.73 2.31 -19.74
CA ALA A 259 17.90 2.94 -18.44
C ALA A 259 17.87 1.95 -17.26
N LYS A 260 17.32 0.74 -17.46
CA LYS A 260 17.20 -0.31 -16.43
C LYS A 260 18.51 -0.76 -15.76
N TYR A 261 19.66 -0.40 -16.33
CA TYR A 261 20.99 -0.72 -15.77
C TYR A 261 21.72 0.52 -15.25
N ALA A 262 21.07 1.69 -15.22
CA ALA A 262 21.70 2.96 -14.82
C ALA A 262 22.30 2.89 -13.41
N LEU A 263 21.65 2.16 -12.50
CA LEU A 263 22.08 2.04 -11.11
C LEU A 263 22.88 0.76 -10.81
N SER A 264 23.19 -0.05 -11.81
CA SER A 264 23.90 -1.34 -11.62
C SER A 264 25.25 -1.20 -10.91
N ARG A 265 25.97 -0.08 -11.13
CA ARG A 265 27.27 0.19 -10.50
C ARG A 265 27.20 0.52 -9.01
N LEU A 266 26.01 0.85 -8.50
CA LEU A 266 25.79 1.16 -7.09
C LEU A 266 25.36 -0.08 -6.30
N ASP A 267 25.13 -1.21 -6.96
CA ASP A 267 24.79 -2.47 -6.29
C ASP A 267 26.00 -3.02 -5.51
N GLY A 268 25.78 -3.55 -4.31
CA GLY A 268 26.83 -4.08 -3.47
C GLY A 268 26.37 -4.53 -2.08
N ALA A 269 27.32 -5.01 -1.28
CA ALA A 269 27.04 -5.59 0.04
C ALA A 269 26.33 -4.62 1.00
N TRP A 270 26.54 -3.32 0.86
CA TRP A 270 25.96 -2.27 1.72
C TRP A 270 24.41 -2.25 1.69
N ASN A 271 23.79 -2.61 0.57
CA ASN A 271 22.33 -2.57 0.41
C ASN A 271 21.66 -3.92 0.72
N SER A 272 22.45 -4.97 0.93
CA SER A 272 22.00 -6.37 0.89
C SER A 272 20.88 -6.69 1.88
N GLY A 273 20.94 -6.11 3.10
CA GLY A 273 19.94 -6.29 4.15
C GLY A 273 18.59 -5.65 3.80
N ILE A 274 18.60 -4.39 3.34
CA ILE A 274 17.36 -3.71 2.91
C ILE A 274 16.78 -4.41 1.68
N CYS A 275 17.62 -4.79 0.72
CA CYS A 275 17.18 -5.57 -0.43
C CYS A 275 16.59 -6.93 -0.03
N PHE A 276 17.09 -7.57 1.03
CA PHE A 276 16.50 -8.81 1.55
C PHE A 276 15.07 -8.58 2.04
N ILE A 277 14.83 -7.51 2.80
CA ILE A 277 13.48 -7.12 3.24
C ILE A 277 12.59 -6.88 2.01
N GLY A 278 13.09 -6.13 1.02
CA GLY A 278 12.35 -5.82 -0.20
C GLY A 278 11.98 -7.03 -1.07
N ARG A 279 12.85 -8.03 -1.14
CA ARG A 279 12.59 -9.30 -1.85
C ARG A 279 11.46 -10.10 -1.19
N HIS A 280 11.27 -9.94 0.11
CA HIS A 280 10.24 -10.63 0.91
C HIS A 280 9.14 -9.69 1.41
N ALA A 281 9.05 -8.49 0.84
CA ALA A 281 8.23 -7.40 1.34
C ALA A 281 6.78 -7.78 1.59
N ALA A 282 6.13 -8.53 0.68
CA ALA A 282 4.73 -8.94 0.86
C ALA A 282 4.53 -9.83 2.08
N PHE A 283 5.44 -10.78 2.31
CA PHE A 283 5.37 -11.67 3.47
C PHE A 283 5.65 -10.89 4.76
N ILE A 284 6.73 -10.09 4.79
CA ILE A 284 7.10 -9.29 5.96
C ILE A 284 5.99 -8.27 6.30
N TYR A 285 5.39 -7.65 5.29
CA TYR A 285 4.25 -6.75 5.44
C TYR A 285 3.07 -7.43 6.12
N VAL A 286 2.68 -8.65 5.74
CA VAL A 286 1.58 -9.33 6.43
C VAL A 286 2.01 -9.81 7.82
N ALA A 287 3.22 -10.36 7.94
CA ALA A 287 3.72 -10.95 9.17
C ALA A 287 3.84 -9.93 10.30
N HIS A 288 4.33 -8.72 10.05
CA HIS A 288 4.57 -7.76 11.13
C HIS A 288 3.27 -7.29 11.82
N MET A 289 2.13 -7.26 11.11
CA MET A 289 0.83 -6.93 11.69
C MET A 289 0.39 -7.91 12.79
N VAL A 290 0.84 -9.16 12.70
CA VAL A 290 0.54 -10.21 13.68
C VAL A 290 1.67 -10.34 14.69
N VAL A 291 2.91 -10.37 14.22
CA VAL A 291 4.08 -10.64 15.06
C VAL A 291 4.29 -9.55 16.11
N ILE A 292 4.15 -8.27 15.74
CA ILE A 292 4.40 -7.18 16.70
C ILE A 292 3.40 -7.22 17.87
N PRO A 293 2.06 -7.21 17.65
CA PRO A 293 1.11 -7.26 18.75
C PRO A 293 1.23 -8.55 19.59
N VAL A 294 1.44 -9.71 18.95
CA VAL A 294 1.59 -10.99 19.66
C VAL A 294 2.82 -10.99 20.57
N LEU A 295 3.95 -10.44 20.13
CA LEU A 295 5.14 -10.35 20.97
C LEU A 295 4.93 -9.45 22.19
N LEU A 296 4.24 -8.33 22.03
CA LEU A 296 3.90 -7.44 23.15
C LEU A 296 2.93 -8.11 24.12
N PHE A 297 1.91 -8.80 23.60
CA PHE A 297 0.95 -9.57 24.39
C PHE A 297 1.65 -10.67 25.21
N VAL A 298 2.46 -11.51 24.56
CA VAL A 298 3.21 -12.58 25.22
C VAL A 298 4.20 -12.02 26.23
N GLY A 299 4.88 -10.91 25.91
CA GLY A 299 5.78 -10.24 26.83
C GLY A 299 5.07 -9.79 28.11
N ALA A 300 3.90 -9.15 27.98
CA ALA A 300 3.14 -8.67 29.12
C ALA A 300 2.57 -9.84 29.95
N TRP A 301 2.06 -10.88 29.29
CA TRP A 301 1.64 -12.10 29.95
C TRP A 301 2.79 -12.77 30.74
N ILE A 302 3.99 -12.86 30.18
CA ILE A 302 5.16 -13.37 30.93
C ILE A 302 5.48 -12.46 32.10
N SER A 303 5.41 -11.14 31.92
CA SER A 303 5.67 -10.18 32.98
C SER A 303 4.66 -10.25 34.13
N SER A 304 3.42 -10.74 33.90
CA SER A 304 2.43 -10.88 34.96
C SER A 304 2.61 -12.14 35.81
N LEU A 305 3.51 -13.04 35.41
CA LEU A 305 3.86 -14.24 36.17
C LEU A 305 4.86 -13.97 37.31
N PHE A 306 5.44 -12.76 37.37
CA PHE A 306 6.45 -12.34 38.34
C PHE A 306 6.01 -11.08 39.08
#